data_AF-A0A927LH26-F1
#
_entry.id   AF-A0A927LH26-F1
#
_cell.length_a   1.000
_cell.length_b   1.000
_cell.length_c   1.000
_cell.angle_alpha   90.00
_cell.angle_beta   90.00
_cell.angle_gamma   90.00
#
_symmetry.space_group_name_H-M   'P 1'
#
loop_
_entity.id
_entity.type
_entity.pdbx_description
1 polymer ?
#
loop_
_entity_poly.entity_id
_entity_poly.type
_entity_poly.pdbx_seq_one_letter_code
_entity_poly.pdbx_strand_id
1 'polypeptide(L)'
;MKSTLNIITLFILFSCKTSKVNMELTKINTKVEHFQNGNVKNVVNTDSLSGLRIGFWNEFYENGQLKESGNYKLDSYKQCCVTGLCYEFYSYKFGEWIYYHQNGKTKAKGTYKIGKKNRDTSCENGAEINFGFVTVKWKFYDEENNERHPNARDVTEIEKSSYITEWDLIKK
;
A
#
# COMPACT_ATOMS: atom_id res chain seq x y z
N MET A 1 -34.24 69.74 -4.89
CA MET A 1 -34.32 68.28 -5.08
C MET A 1 -33.38 67.85 -6.21
N LYS A 2 -32.17 67.38 -5.88
CA LYS A 2 -31.34 66.59 -6.79
C LYS A 2 -30.82 65.42 -5.95
N SER A 3 -31.50 64.29 -6.09
CA SER A 3 -31.20 63.05 -5.38
C SER A 3 -29.92 62.44 -5.97
N THR A 4 -28.92 62.24 -5.11
CA THR A 4 -27.69 61.51 -5.41
C THR A 4 -27.99 60.01 -5.45
N LEU A 5 -27.87 59.40 -6.62
CA LEU A 5 -28.04 57.95 -6.81
C LEU A 5 -26.67 57.27 -6.61
N ASN A 6 -26.40 56.78 -5.40
CA ASN A 6 -25.24 55.95 -5.10
C ASN A 6 -25.51 54.51 -5.55
N ILE A 7 -24.83 54.05 -6.60
CA ILE A 7 -24.84 52.64 -7.02
C ILE A 7 -23.84 51.88 -6.14
N ILE A 8 -24.34 51.21 -5.11
CA ILE A 8 -23.56 50.25 -4.31
C ILE A 8 -23.40 48.99 -5.16
N THR A 9 -22.25 48.83 -5.79
CA THR A 9 -21.88 47.58 -6.48
C THR A 9 -21.59 46.53 -5.41
N LEU A 10 -22.57 45.66 -5.16
CA LEU A 10 -22.45 44.53 -4.26
C LEU A 10 -21.50 43.49 -4.89
N PHE A 11 -20.21 43.60 -4.58
CA PHE A 11 -19.26 42.53 -4.86
C PHE A 11 -19.65 41.31 -4.01
N ILE A 12 -20.39 40.38 -4.63
CA ILE A 12 -20.59 39.05 -4.08
C ILE A 12 -19.24 38.36 -4.12
N LEU A 13 -18.49 38.47 -3.02
CA LEU A 13 -17.39 37.57 -2.73
C LEU A 13 -18.02 36.19 -2.55
N PHE A 14 -18.13 35.43 -3.65
CA PHE A 14 -18.20 33.98 -3.58
C PHE A 14 -16.88 33.53 -2.96
N SER A 15 -16.85 33.53 -1.63
CA SER A 15 -15.90 32.77 -0.85
C SER A 15 -16.16 31.32 -1.22
N CYS A 16 -15.43 30.86 -2.23
CA CYS A 16 -15.31 29.46 -2.55
C CYS A 16 -14.58 28.85 -1.35
N LYS A 17 -15.34 28.47 -0.32
CA LYS A 17 -14.85 27.60 0.74
C LYS A 17 -14.48 26.32 0.04
N THR A 18 -13.20 26.16 -0.26
CA THR A 18 -12.62 24.89 -0.66
C THR A 18 -13.04 23.89 0.40
N SER A 19 -13.99 23.02 0.06
CA SER A 19 -14.38 21.90 0.89
C SER A 19 -13.12 21.08 1.08
N LYS A 20 -12.52 21.18 2.26
CA LYS A 20 -11.54 20.20 2.70
C LYS A 20 -12.28 18.86 2.63
N VAL A 21 -11.96 18.05 1.62
CA VAL A 21 -12.39 16.66 1.59
C VAL A 21 -11.82 16.05 2.86
N ASN A 22 -12.70 15.86 3.83
CA ASN A 22 -12.38 15.16 5.06
C ASN A 22 -12.22 13.70 4.63
N MET A 23 -10.97 13.27 4.49
CA MET A 23 -10.64 11.88 4.23
C MET A 23 -11.19 11.08 5.40
N GLU A 24 -12.28 10.36 5.15
CA GLU A 24 -12.95 9.51 6.11
C GLU A 24 -11.89 8.61 6.75
N LEU A 25 -11.80 8.63 8.08
CA LEU A 25 -10.79 7.89 8.82
C LEU A 25 -11.01 6.40 8.51
N THR A 26 -10.15 5.81 7.66
CA THR A 26 -10.19 4.37 7.36
C THR A 26 -10.27 3.60 8.66
N LYS A 27 -11.37 2.85 8.85
CA LYS A 27 -11.55 2.04 10.05
C LYS A 27 -10.61 0.85 9.94
N ILE A 28 -9.57 0.83 10.75
CA ILE A 28 -8.56 -0.22 10.78
C ILE A 28 -9.03 -1.34 11.72
N ASN A 29 -8.99 -2.58 11.24
CA ASN A 29 -9.19 -3.77 12.06
C ASN A 29 -7.87 -4.53 12.18
N THR A 30 -7.51 -4.92 13.40
CA THR A 30 -6.36 -5.81 13.62
C THR A 30 -6.83 -7.25 13.69
N LYS A 31 -6.29 -8.12 12.85
CA LYS A 31 -6.58 -9.55 12.80
C LYS A 31 -5.30 -10.33 13.07
N VAL A 32 -5.43 -11.42 13.81
CA VAL A 32 -4.38 -12.43 13.98
C VAL A 32 -4.84 -13.69 13.26
N GLU A 33 -4.06 -14.13 12.28
CA GLU A 33 -4.29 -15.39 11.60
C GLU A 33 -3.36 -16.46 12.15
N HIS A 34 -3.83 -17.69 12.20
CA HIS A 34 -3.10 -18.84 12.72
C HIS A 34 -2.89 -19.89 11.62
N PHE A 35 -1.80 -20.64 11.72
CA PHE A 35 -1.59 -21.88 10.98
C PHE A 35 -2.50 -22.99 11.52
N GLN A 36 -2.59 -24.11 10.79
CA GLN A 36 -3.38 -25.28 11.23
C GLN A 36 -2.88 -25.87 12.56
N ASN A 37 -1.59 -25.73 12.85
CA ASN A 37 -0.98 -26.15 14.12
C ASN A 37 -1.25 -25.18 15.30
N GLY A 38 -1.99 -24.08 15.07
CA GLY A 38 -2.31 -23.07 16.08
C GLY A 38 -1.28 -21.95 16.23
N ASN A 39 -0.09 -22.06 15.63
CA ASN A 39 0.92 -20.99 15.69
C ASN A 39 0.45 -19.75 14.93
N VAL A 40 0.87 -18.57 15.38
CA VAL A 40 0.54 -17.31 14.69
C VAL A 40 1.18 -17.31 13.30
N LYS A 41 0.36 -17.06 12.29
CA LYS A 41 0.76 -16.94 10.87
C LYS A 41 1.02 -15.49 10.49
N ASN A 42 0.13 -14.58 10.87
CA ASN A 42 0.35 -13.16 10.67
C ASN A 42 -0.47 -12.32 11.65
N VAL A 43 0.01 -11.10 11.87
CA VAL A 43 -0.70 -10.01 12.55
C VAL A 43 -0.85 -8.89 11.55
N VAL A 44 -2.09 -8.54 11.21
CA VAL A 44 -2.42 -7.64 10.12
C VAL A 44 -3.41 -6.58 10.54
N ASN A 45 -3.11 -5.35 10.15
CA ASN A 45 -4.08 -4.28 10.11
C ASN A 45 -4.72 -4.25 8.71
N THR A 46 -6.05 -4.32 8.64
CA THR A 46 -6.80 -4.24 7.39
C THR A 46 -7.78 -3.08 7.39
N ASP A 47 -8.03 -2.54 6.20
CA ASP A 47 -9.14 -1.65 5.95
C ASP A 47 -10.47 -2.42 6.13
N SER A 48 -11.43 -1.82 6.82
CA SER A 48 -12.70 -2.48 7.15
C SER A 48 -13.61 -2.72 5.94
N LEU A 49 -13.45 -1.95 4.87
CA LEU A 49 -14.32 -2.03 3.69
C LEU A 49 -13.77 -3.06 2.70
N SER A 50 -12.51 -2.91 2.30
CA SER A 50 -11.87 -3.75 1.28
C SER A 50 -11.20 -5.01 1.84
N GLY A 51 -10.93 -5.05 3.16
CA GLY A 51 -10.12 -6.13 3.77
C GLY A 51 -8.64 -6.09 3.39
N LEU A 52 -8.22 -5.09 2.62
CA LEU A 52 -6.84 -4.89 2.19
C LEU A 52 -5.95 -4.43 3.34
N ARG A 53 -4.65 -4.76 3.25
CA ARG A 53 -3.66 -4.46 4.28
C ARG A 53 -3.41 -2.95 4.38
N ILE A 54 -3.36 -2.41 5.60
CA ILE A 54 -3.06 -1.01 5.86
C ILE A 54 -2.24 -0.89 7.15
N GLY A 55 -1.20 -0.06 7.18
CA GLY A 55 -0.34 0.05 8.35
C GLY A 55 0.50 -1.20 8.59
N PHE A 56 0.76 -1.49 9.87
CA PHE A 56 1.74 -2.49 10.27
C PHE A 56 1.36 -3.93 9.92
N TRP A 57 2.37 -4.72 9.55
CA TRP A 57 2.26 -6.12 9.16
C TRP A 57 3.42 -6.93 9.73
N ASN A 58 3.10 -8.09 10.31
CA ASN A 58 4.05 -9.15 10.62
C ASN A 58 3.55 -10.47 10.02
N GLU A 59 4.42 -11.19 9.33
CA GLU A 59 4.21 -12.59 8.93
C GLU A 59 5.24 -13.47 9.61
N PHE A 60 4.86 -14.70 9.97
CA PHE A 60 5.71 -15.66 10.65
C PHE A 60 5.82 -16.95 9.82
N TYR A 61 6.91 -17.68 10.02
CA TYR A 61 7.04 -19.07 9.59
C TYR A 61 6.25 -20.00 10.52
N GLU A 62 5.96 -21.23 10.09
CA GLU A 62 5.25 -22.22 10.91
C GLU A 62 5.99 -22.57 12.21
N ASN A 63 7.32 -22.41 12.23
CA ASN A 63 8.15 -22.56 13.42
C ASN A 63 8.05 -21.37 14.41
N GLY A 64 7.20 -20.39 14.13
CA GLY A 64 6.96 -19.20 14.95
C GLY A 64 7.97 -18.07 14.77
N GLN A 65 9.03 -18.24 13.97
CA GLN A 65 9.99 -17.18 13.71
C GLN A 65 9.41 -16.13 12.76
N LEU A 66 9.77 -14.85 13.00
CA LEU A 66 9.35 -13.75 12.14
C LEU A 66 9.90 -13.97 10.73
N LYS A 67 9.04 -13.84 9.73
CA LYS A 67 9.34 -14.03 8.30
C LYS A 67 9.49 -12.70 7.59
N GLU A 68 8.56 -11.77 7.82
CA GLU A 68 8.66 -10.41 7.31
C GLU A 68 7.93 -9.41 8.21
N SER A 69 8.40 -8.17 8.22
CA SER A 69 7.78 -7.07 8.94
C SER A 69 7.92 -5.76 8.17
N GLY A 70 6.89 -4.92 8.25
CA GLY A 70 6.88 -3.58 7.65
C GLY A 70 5.50 -2.96 7.66
N ASN A 71 5.27 -2.03 6.73
CA ASN A 71 4.00 -1.30 6.64
C ASN A 71 3.42 -1.26 5.22
N TYR A 72 2.10 -1.31 5.14
CA TYR A 72 1.32 -1.14 3.92
C TYR A 72 0.59 0.21 3.89
N LYS A 73 0.40 0.74 2.68
CA LYS A 73 -0.57 1.81 2.41
C LYS A 73 -1.66 1.29 1.50
N LEU A 74 -2.86 1.82 1.68
CA LEU A 74 -3.99 1.62 0.79
C LEU A 74 -4.01 2.73 -0.26
N ASP A 75 -4.34 2.37 -1.49
CA ASP A 75 -4.59 3.29 -2.59
C ASP A 75 -5.55 2.65 -3.60
N SER A 76 -5.97 3.40 -4.62
CA SER A 76 -6.87 2.90 -5.65
C SER A 76 -6.47 3.35 -7.05
N TYR A 77 -6.95 2.61 -8.04
CA TYR A 77 -6.74 2.95 -9.44
C TYR A 77 -8.03 2.79 -10.25
N LYS A 78 -8.10 3.52 -11.36
CA LYS A 78 -9.29 3.58 -12.21
C LYS A 78 -9.37 2.35 -13.13
N GLN A 79 -10.59 1.86 -13.27
CA GLN A 79 -11.00 0.84 -14.22
C GLN A 79 -12.23 1.33 -14.99
N CYS A 80 -12.39 0.83 -16.21
CA CYS A 80 -13.50 1.16 -17.10
C CYS A 80 -14.46 -0.03 -17.10
N CYS A 81 -15.36 -0.05 -16.12
CA CYS A 81 -16.38 -1.06 -15.96
C CYS A 81 -17.54 -0.85 -16.96
N VAL A 82 -18.42 -1.84 -17.07
CA VAL A 82 -19.58 -1.82 -17.98
C VAL A 82 -20.47 -0.59 -17.80
N THR A 83 -20.62 -0.12 -16.55
CA THR A 83 -21.47 1.03 -16.19
C THR A 83 -20.70 2.35 -16.07
N GLY A 84 -19.43 2.41 -16.47
CA GLY A 84 -18.57 3.59 -16.40
C GLY A 84 -17.32 3.39 -15.56
N LEU A 85 -16.79 4.48 -14.99
CA LEU A 85 -15.57 4.41 -14.18
C LEU A 85 -15.85 3.75 -12.83
N CYS A 86 -15.01 2.78 -12.50
CA CYS A 86 -14.95 2.10 -11.22
C CYS A 86 -13.52 2.21 -10.65
N TYR A 87 -13.38 1.95 -9.35
CA TYR A 87 -12.09 2.01 -8.68
C TYR A 87 -11.81 0.67 -8.02
N GLU A 88 -10.59 0.19 -8.21
CA GLU A 88 -10.07 -1.00 -7.56
C GLU A 88 -9.05 -0.56 -6.52
N PHE A 89 -9.17 -1.12 -5.32
CA PHE A 89 -8.26 -0.84 -4.22
C PHE A 89 -7.09 -1.82 -4.23
N TYR A 90 -5.95 -1.36 -3.73
CA TYR A 90 -4.78 -2.20 -3.54
C TYR A 90 -3.95 -1.71 -2.36
N SER A 91 -3.27 -2.65 -1.72
CA SER A 91 -2.24 -2.35 -0.75
C SER A 91 -0.87 -2.37 -1.43
N TYR A 92 0.00 -1.47 -0.99
CA TYR A 92 1.41 -1.55 -1.36
C TYR A 92 2.34 -1.38 -0.16
N LYS A 93 3.46 -2.10 -0.18
CA LYS A 93 4.52 -2.02 0.83
C LYS A 93 5.20 -0.65 0.71
N PHE A 94 5.38 0.03 1.85
CA PHE A 94 6.10 1.31 1.91
C PHE A 94 7.00 1.38 3.14
N GLY A 95 7.93 2.33 3.13
CA GLY A 95 8.85 2.54 4.25
C GLY A 95 9.85 1.39 4.39
N GLU A 96 10.30 1.18 5.63
CA GLU A 96 11.25 0.12 5.96
C GLU A 96 10.59 -1.24 6.02
N TRP A 97 11.29 -2.23 5.47
CA TRP A 97 10.91 -3.63 5.46
C TRP A 97 12.10 -4.51 5.81
N ILE A 98 11.82 -5.56 6.58
CA ILE A 98 12.80 -6.58 6.94
C ILE A 98 12.20 -7.95 6.62
N TYR A 99 13.00 -8.80 6.00
CA TYR A 99 12.71 -10.19 5.67
C TYR A 99 13.72 -11.06 6.39
N TYR A 100 13.30 -12.23 6.81
CA TYR A 100 14.11 -13.16 7.59
C TYR A 100 14.13 -14.53 6.94
N HIS A 101 15.22 -15.26 7.14
CA HIS A 101 15.31 -16.69 6.84
C HIS A 101 14.56 -17.51 7.89
N GLN A 102 14.28 -18.78 7.60
CA GLN A 102 13.63 -19.71 8.55
C GLN A 102 14.46 -20.01 9.81
N ASN A 103 15.71 -19.57 9.86
CA ASN A 103 16.58 -19.63 11.03
C ASN A 103 16.57 -18.34 11.86
N GLY A 104 15.80 -17.32 11.44
CA GLY A 104 15.59 -16.06 12.15
C GLY A 104 16.62 -14.99 11.84
N LYS A 105 17.65 -15.29 11.04
CA LYS A 105 18.61 -14.28 10.56
C LYS A 105 17.99 -13.43 9.47
N THR A 106 18.48 -12.20 9.31
CA THR A 106 17.98 -11.29 8.28
C THR A 106 18.27 -11.88 6.90
N LYS A 107 17.27 -11.95 6.01
CA LYS A 107 17.40 -12.30 4.59
C LYS A 107 17.61 -11.06 3.74
N ALA A 108 16.81 -10.02 3.99
CA ALA A 108 16.92 -8.75 3.30
C ALA A 108 16.35 -7.62 4.16
N LYS A 109 16.87 -6.41 4.02
CA LYS A 109 16.29 -5.22 4.63
C LYS A 109 16.54 -3.97 3.80
N GLY A 110 15.59 -3.04 3.86
CA GLY A 110 15.75 -1.73 3.24
C GLY A 110 14.47 -0.93 3.25
N THR A 111 14.54 0.25 2.65
CA THR A 111 13.42 1.16 2.49
C THR A 111 12.93 1.13 1.05
N TYR A 112 11.65 0.90 0.83
CA TYR A 112 11.06 1.01 -0.50
C TYR A 112 11.12 2.44 -1.01
N LYS A 113 11.57 2.63 -2.25
CA LYS A 113 11.38 3.88 -2.98
C LYS A 113 10.04 3.81 -3.68
N ILE A 114 9.08 4.64 -3.26
CA ILE A 114 7.79 4.72 -3.94
C ILE A 114 7.97 5.46 -5.25
N GLY A 115 7.55 4.83 -6.34
CA GLY A 115 7.49 5.43 -7.66
C GLY A 115 6.15 5.09 -8.33
N LYS A 116 6.07 5.41 -9.62
CA LYS A 116 4.89 5.19 -10.43
C LYS A 116 5.12 4.04 -11.41
N LYS A 117 4.11 3.18 -11.56
CA LYS A 117 4.11 2.07 -12.51
C LYS A 117 2.80 2.07 -13.28
N ASN A 118 2.87 1.94 -14.61
CA ASN A 118 1.64 1.74 -15.38
C ASN A 118 1.11 0.32 -15.13
N ARG A 119 -0.18 0.24 -14.82
CA ARG A 119 -0.92 -1.00 -14.66
C ARG A 119 -1.89 -1.12 -15.81
N ASP A 120 -1.90 -2.26 -16.48
CA ASP A 120 -2.92 -2.55 -17.48
C ASP A 120 -4.28 -2.69 -16.78
N THR A 121 -5.26 -1.93 -17.24
CA THR A 121 -6.64 -1.94 -16.75
C THR A 121 -7.59 -2.04 -17.93
N SER A 122 -8.90 -2.13 -17.69
CA SER A 122 -9.88 -2.06 -18.77
C SER A 122 -10.00 -0.67 -19.41
N CYS A 123 -9.36 0.36 -18.85
CA CYS A 123 -9.30 1.68 -19.47
C CYS A 123 -8.20 1.78 -20.54
N GLU A 124 -8.43 2.63 -21.54
CA GLU A 124 -7.41 2.98 -22.53
C GLU A 124 -6.18 3.58 -21.82
N ASN A 125 -4.99 3.06 -22.16
CA ASN A 125 -3.69 3.41 -21.56
C ASN A 125 -3.43 2.90 -20.13
N GLY A 126 -4.35 2.16 -19.53
CA GLY A 126 -4.19 1.63 -18.17
C GLY A 126 -4.33 2.69 -17.07
N ALA A 127 -3.69 2.44 -15.94
CA ALA A 127 -3.68 3.36 -14.80
C ALA A 127 -2.31 3.43 -14.12
N GLU A 128 -1.89 4.63 -13.75
CA GLU A 128 -0.67 4.83 -12.98
C GLU A 128 -0.89 4.52 -11.49
N ILE A 129 -0.15 3.54 -10.96
CA ILE A 129 -0.22 3.14 -9.56
C ILE A 129 1.06 3.49 -8.80
N ASN A 130 0.95 3.69 -7.49
CA ASN A 130 2.09 3.71 -6.59
C ASN A 130 2.68 2.30 -6.49
N PHE A 131 4.00 2.21 -6.61
CA PHE A 131 4.72 0.94 -6.55
C PHE A 131 6.01 1.09 -5.73
N GLY A 132 6.29 0.10 -4.88
CA GLY A 132 7.49 0.07 -4.06
C GLY A 132 8.65 -0.56 -4.81
N PHE A 133 9.65 0.23 -5.18
CA PHE A 133 10.86 -0.25 -5.84
C PHE A 133 11.96 -0.57 -4.83
N VAL A 134 12.63 -1.70 -5.04
CA VAL A 134 13.85 -2.06 -4.32
C VAL A 134 15.00 -1.23 -4.90
N THR A 135 15.81 -0.65 -4.02
CA THR A 135 16.93 0.20 -4.43
C THR A 135 18.27 -0.44 -4.10
N VAL A 136 19.35 0.08 -4.68
CA VAL A 136 20.73 -0.31 -4.36
C VAL A 136 21.10 -0.13 -2.88
N LYS A 137 20.29 0.56 -2.07
CA LYS A 137 20.48 0.70 -0.62
C LYS A 137 19.99 -0.51 0.17
N TRP A 138 19.24 -1.41 -0.46
CA TRP A 138 18.80 -2.65 0.18
C TRP A 138 19.99 -3.56 0.41
N LYS A 139 20.00 -4.18 1.59
CA LYS A 139 21.01 -5.15 1.98
C LYS A 139 20.41 -6.54 1.98
N PHE A 140 21.15 -7.49 1.43
CA PHE A 140 20.76 -8.90 1.34
C PHE A 140 21.82 -9.74 2.04
N TYR A 141 21.38 -10.82 2.66
CA TYR A 141 22.26 -11.67 3.46
C TYR A 141 21.99 -13.15 3.16
N ASP A 142 23.02 -13.97 3.25
CA ASP A 142 22.88 -15.43 3.27
C ASP A 142 22.39 -15.95 4.64
N GLU A 143 22.33 -17.27 4.79
CA GLU A 143 21.87 -17.91 6.04
C GLU A 143 22.94 -17.86 7.15
N GLU A 144 24.17 -17.49 6.82
CA GLU A 144 25.29 -17.30 7.73
C GLU A 144 25.39 -15.86 8.24
N ASN A 145 24.58 -14.94 7.70
CA ASN A 145 24.55 -13.50 7.97
C ASN A 145 25.67 -12.70 7.27
N ASN A 146 26.28 -13.25 6.22
CA ASN A 146 27.18 -12.50 5.35
C ASN A 146 26.37 -11.67 4.35
N GLU A 147 26.76 -10.40 4.17
CA GLU A 147 26.14 -9.55 3.16
C GLU A 147 26.49 -10.06 1.75
N ARG A 148 25.48 -10.14 0.88
CA ARG A 148 25.64 -10.58 -0.51
C ARG A 148 24.92 -9.66 -1.47
N HIS A 149 25.35 -9.67 -2.73
CA HIS A 149 24.61 -9.01 -3.79
C HIS A 149 23.33 -9.81 -4.15
N PRO A 150 22.17 -9.13 -4.31
CA PRO A 150 20.95 -9.79 -4.77
C PRO A 150 21.06 -10.18 -6.23
N ASN A 151 20.45 -11.31 -6.60
CA ASN A 151 20.19 -11.64 -7.99
C ASN A 151 18.84 -11.04 -8.44
N ALA A 152 18.54 -11.09 -9.74
CA ALA A 152 17.31 -10.53 -10.28
C ALA A 152 16.03 -11.17 -9.70
N ARG A 153 16.09 -12.45 -9.31
CA ARG A 153 14.95 -13.16 -8.70
C ARG A 153 14.67 -12.62 -7.30
N ASP A 154 15.70 -12.37 -6.49
CA ASP A 154 15.57 -11.82 -5.14
C ASP A 154 14.82 -10.47 -5.18
N VAL A 155 15.24 -9.59 -6.09
CA VAL A 155 14.61 -8.28 -6.30
C VAL A 155 13.17 -8.44 -6.77
N THR A 156 12.95 -9.29 -7.78
CA THR A 156 11.63 -9.50 -8.37
C THR A 156 10.63 -10.10 -7.37
N GLU A 157 11.06 -11.02 -6.50
CA GLU A 157 10.23 -11.61 -5.45
C GLU A 157 9.74 -10.54 -4.46
N ILE A 158 10.67 -9.70 -3.97
CA ILE A 158 10.35 -8.61 -3.04
C ILE A 158 9.42 -7.59 -3.71
N GLU A 159 9.73 -7.15 -4.91
CA GLU A 159 8.91 -6.16 -5.63
C GLU A 159 7.53 -6.70 -6.00
N LYS A 160 7.40 -7.96 -6.42
CA LYS A 160 6.08 -8.57 -6.66
C LYS A 160 5.26 -8.70 -5.38
N SER A 161 5.90 -8.99 -4.25
CA SER A 161 5.22 -9.00 -2.95
C SER A 161 4.82 -7.60 -2.45
N SER A 162 5.32 -6.54 -3.10
CA SER A 162 5.06 -5.16 -2.69
C SER A 162 3.66 -4.67 -3.03
N TYR A 163 2.88 -5.44 -3.79
CA TYR A 163 1.57 -5.04 -4.32
C TYR A 163 0.55 -6.16 -4.09
N ILE A 164 -0.61 -5.84 -3.51
CA ILE A 164 -1.65 -6.81 -3.16
C ILE A 164 -3.01 -6.22 -3.50
N THR A 165 -3.84 -7.00 -4.20
CA THR A 165 -5.24 -6.68 -4.51
C THR A 165 -6.21 -7.60 -3.79
N GLU A 166 -7.49 -7.28 -3.86
CA GLU A 166 -8.57 -8.14 -3.34
C GLU A 166 -8.51 -9.55 -3.95
N TRP A 167 -8.16 -9.67 -5.24
CA TRP A 167 -7.96 -10.95 -5.92
C TRP A 167 -6.85 -11.81 -5.31
N ASP A 168 -5.79 -11.20 -4.76
CA ASP A 168 -4.70 -11.93 -4.11
C ASP A 168 -5.10 -12.44 -2.72
N LEU A 169 -6.12 -11.83 -2.09
CA LEU A 169 -6.67 -12.28 -0.81
C LEU A 169 -7.58 -13.49 -0.98
N ILE A 170 -8.31 -13.59 -2.09
CA ILE A 170 -9.32 -14.64 -2.35
C ILE A 170 -8.66 -15.97 -2.79
N LYS A 171 -7.46 -15.93 -3.37
CA LYS A 171 -6.75 -17.12 -3.89
C LYS A 171 -6.00 -17.94 -2.82
N LYS A 172 -6.08 -17.57 -1.54
CA LYS A 172 -5.41 -18.25 -0.42
C LYS A 172 -6.31 -19.27 0.25
#